data_AF-A0A0W8D355-F1
#
_entry.id   AF-A0A0W8D355-F1
#
_cell.length_a   1.000
_cell.length_b   1.000
_cell.length_c   1.000
_cell.angle_alpha   90.00
_cell.angle_beta   90.00
_cell.angle_gamma   90.00
#
_symmetry.space_group_name_H-M   'P 1'
#
loop_
_entity.id
_entity.type
_entity.pdbx_description
1 polymer ?
#
loop_
_entity_poly.entity_id
_entity_poly.type
_entity_poly.pdbx_seq_one_letter_code
_entity_poly.pdbx_strand_id
1 'polypeptide(L)'
;MRSLGSSQFRHVRRNVTASVKRECPSTAIFGDLRDLSGNKFTKVVPEMFLGYVTDSEGAFTTQTAPLTQLKVIHLNLNPVRVVNEHAFDTTPSLELIYLPFDVKIQRQTFAEMKTDKLTFDGYVRVETHPLEDPHFVAFSRSS
;
A
#
# COMPACT_ATOMS: atom_id res chain seq x y z
N MET A 1 39.73 -18.87 -45.92
CA MET A 1 38.34 -19.14 -45.46
C MET A 1 38.35 -19.36 -43.96
N ARG A 2 37.29 -18.87 -43.31
CA ARG A 2 37.04 -18.78 -41.87
C ARG A 2 36.95 -20.16 -41.20
N SER A 3 37.31 -20.27 -39.92
CA SER A 3 36.37 -20.72 -38.88
C SER A 3 36.95 -20.54 -37.47
N LEU A 4 36.11 -19.95 -36.62
CA LEU A 4 36.27 -19.70 -35.19
C LEU A 4 36.03 -20.98 -34.38
N GLY A 5 36.56 -21.02 -33.15
CA GLY A 5 36.25 -22.04 -32.14
C GLY A 5 36.70 -21.59 -30.76
N SER A 6 35.98 -20.63 -30.17
CA SER A 6 36.29 -20.00 -28.89
C SER A 6 36.22 -20.95 -27.70
N SER A 7 37.23 -20.87 -26.84
CA SER A 7 37.34 -21.47 -25.51
C SER A 7 36.20 -20.98 -24.61
N GLN A 8 35.34 -21.90 -24.15
CA GLN A 8 34.30 -21.61 -23.16
C GLN A 8 34.91 -21.60 -21.75
N PHE A 9 34.91 -20.42 -21.14
CA PHE A 9 35.18 -20.20 -19.72
C PHE A 9 34.11 -20.85 -18.84
N ARG A 10 34.54 -21.67 -17.87
CA ARG A 10 33.73 -22.03 -16.70
C ARG A 10 33.52 -20.79 -15.83
N HIS A 11 32.30 -20.56 -15.34
CA HIS A 11 32.11 -19.91 -14.04
C HIS A 11 30.90 -20.49 -13.28
N VAL A 12 31.13 -20.53 -11.97
CA VAL A 12 30.39 -21.18 -10.89
C VAL A 12 29.01 -20.56 -10.67
N ARG A 13 28.11 -21.40 -10.14
CA ARG A 13 26.75 -21.11 -9.63
C ARG A 13 26.55 -19.68 -9.09
N ARG A 14 25.44 -19.05 -9.46
CA ARG A 14 24.79 -18.02 -8.63
C ARG A 14 23.32 -18.38 -8.45
N ASN A 15 23.00 -18.93 -7.28
CA ASN A 15 21.68 -18.79 -6.68
C ASN A 15 21.48 -17.30 -6.45
N VAL A 16 20.62 -16.66 -7.24
CA VAL A 16 20.17 -15.31 -6.94
C VAL A 16 19.06 -15.42 -5.91
N THR A 17 19.46 -15.51 -4.64
CA THR A 17 18.58 -15.11 -3.54
C THR A 17 18.45 -13.60 -3.64
N ALA A 18 17.46 -13.12 -4.39
CA ALA A 18 17.12 -11.70 -4.41
C ALA A 18 16.44 -11.35 -3.08
N SER A 19 17.22 -11.24 -2.01
CA SER A 19 16.87 -10.39 -0.89
C SER A 19 16.93 -8.97 -1.42
N VAL A 20 15.78 -8.48 -1.91
CA VAL A 20 15.61 -7.04 -2.15
C VAL A 20 15.62 -6.39 -0.77
N LYS A 21 16.81 -6.02 -0.31
CA LYS A 21 17.00 -4.93 0.64
C LYS A 21 16.34 -3.71 -0.01
N ARG A 22 15.10 -3.41 0.38
CA ARG A 22 14.52 -2.09 0.14
C ARG A 22 15.23 -1.16 1.11
N GLU A 23 16.36 -0.63 0.69
CA GLU A 23 16.98 0.53 1.32
C GLU A 23 15.99 1.69 1.15
N CYS A 24 15.27 2.04 2.22
CA CYS A 24 14.58 3.31 2.31
C CYS A 24 15.65 4.37 2.59
N PRO A 25 15.95 5.28 1.65
CA PRO A 25 16.87 6.37 1.93
C PRO A 25 16.29 7.23 3.06
N SER A 26 17.17 7.55 4.00
CA SER A 26 16.95 8.29 5.24
C SER A 26 16.22 9.62 5.01
N THR A 27 15.34 9.96 5.96
CA THR A 27 14.40 11.09 5.95
C THR A 27 13.12 10.81 5.15
N ALA A 28 12.26 9.92 5.66
CA ALA A 28 10.90 9.84 5.16
C ALA A 28 10.14 11.11 5.61
N ILE A 29 10.26 12.19 4.83
CA ILE A 29 9.07 13.02 4.58
C ILE A 29 8.08 12.00 4.05
N PHE A 30 7.13 11.55 4.88
CA PHE A 30 6.04 10.72 4.39
C PHE A 30 5.31 11.62 3.40
N GLY A 31 5.71 11.47 2.14
CA GLY A 31 5.17 12.23 1.03
C GLY A 31 3.68 12.07 1.06
N ASP A 32 3.00 13.06 0.50
CA ASP A 32 1.55 13.06 0.35
C ASP A 32 1.01 11.74 -0.22
N LEU A 33 1.85 10.91 -0.85
CA LEU A 33 1.54 9.60 -1.44
C LEU A 33 2.31 8.43 -0.81
N ARG A 34 1.60 7.33 -0.53
CA ARG A 34 2.19 6.01 -0.23
C ARG A 34 1.68 4.93 -1.19
N ASP A 35 2.61 4.32 -1.91
CA ASP A 35 2.30 3.18 -2.80
C ASP A 35 2.53 1.85 -2.08
N LEU A 36 1.43 1.14 -1.81
CA LEU A 36 1.39 -0.21 -1.24
C LEU A 36 0.83 -1.23 -2.24
N SER A 37 0.82 -0.91 -3.54
CA SER A 37 0.31 -1.79 -4.58
C SER A 37 1.16 -3.04 -4.78
N GLY A 38 0.55 -4.10 -5.31
CA GLY A 38 1.26 -5.33 -5.71
C GLY A 38 1.83 -6.16 -4.58
N ASN A 39 1.39 -5.92 -3.33
CA ASN A 39 1.74 -6.75 -2.19
C ASN A 39 0.71 -7.89 -2.03
N LYS A 40 0.75 -8.60 -0.90
CA LYS A 40 -0.15 -9.73 -0.58
C LYS A 40 -1.13 -9.41 0.55
N PHE A 41 -1.49 -8.13 0.72
CA PHE A 41 -2.44 -7.75 1.76
C PHE A 41 -3.80 -8.36 1.46
N THR A 42 -4.33 -9.11 2.42
CA THR A 42 -5.70 -9.67 2.34
C THR A 42 -6.71 -8.80 3.10
N LYS A 43 -6.21 -7.91 3.97
CA LYS A 43 -6.98 -6.99 4.79
C LYS A 43 -6.29 -5.64 4.87
N VAL A 44 -7.07 -4.59 5.09
CA VAL A 44 -6.60 -3.25 5.48
C VAL A 44 -7.00 -3.02 6.92
N VAL A 45 -6.01 -2.71 7.77
CA VAL A 45 -6.14 -2.59 9.23
C VAL A 45 -5.44 -1.32 9.72
N PRO A 46 -5.84 -0.74 10.88
CA PRO A 46 -5.28 0.51 11.38
C PRO A 46 -3.75 0.51 11.52
N GLU A 47 -3.16 -0.64 11.87
CA GLU A 47 -1.72 -0.77 12.10
C GLU A 47 -0.89 -0.54 10.83
N MET A 48 -1.50 -0.69 9.64
CA MET A 48 -0.83 -0.38 8.37
C MET A 48 -0.49 1.11 8.23
N PHE A 49 -1.16 1.97 8.99
CA PHE A 49 -1.05 3.42 8.95
C PHE A 49 -0.25 4.01 10.12
N LEU A 50 0.58 3.16 10.73
CA LEU A 50 1.56 3.54 11.73
C LEU A 50 2.97 3.49 11.13
N GLY A 51 3.80 4.47 11.46
CA GLY A 51 5.22 4.53 11.09
C GLY A 51 6.12 4.39 12.32
N TYR A 52 7.30 3.80 12.16
CA TYR A 52 8.30 3.75 13.22
C TYR A 52 8.89 5.13 13.48
N VAL A 53 9.01 5.49 14.76
CA VAL A 53 9.62 6.76 15.18
C VAL A 53 11.14 6.60 15.20
N THR A 54 11.85 7.61 14.69
CA THR A 54 13.30 7.71 14.84
C THR A 54 13.68 8.51 16.08
N ASP A 55 14.73 8.09 16.78
CA ASP A 55 15.32 8.89 17.85
C ASP A 55 16.14 10.09 17.32
N SER A 56 16.80 10.81 18.21
CA SER A 56 17.63 11.98 17.88
C SER A 56 18.81 11.64 16.97
N GLU A 57 19.23 10.38 16.94
CA GLU A 57 20.33 9.85 16.15
C GLU A 57 19.85 9.29 14.80
N GLY A 58 18.53 9.31 14.55
CA GLY A 58 17.92 8.79 13.34
C GLY A 58 17.74 7.26 13.32
N ALA A 59 17.94 6.58 14.45
CA ALA A 59 17.72 5.15 14.57
C ALA A 59 16.24 4.85 14.82
N PHE A 60 15.71 3.81 14.16
CA PHE A 60 14.33 3.38 14.37
C PHE A 60 14.14 2.80 15.78
N THR A 61 13.13 3.30 16.47
CA THR A 61 12.69 2.79 17.77
C THR A 61 11.59 1.74 17.60
N THR A 62 11.24 1.05 18.69
CA THR A 62 10.06 0.17 18.73
C THR A 62 8.74 0.95 18.83
N GLN A 63 8.80 2.26 19.04
CA GLN A 63 7.61 3.10 19.10
C GLN A 63 7.06 3.34 17.71
N THR A 64 5.74 3.41 17.63
CA THR A 64 5.03 3.73 16.40
C THR A 64 4.20 4.99 16.59
N ALA A 65 4.09 5.78 15.54
CA ALA A 65 3.27 6.98 15.49
C ALA A 65 2.35 6.95 14.27
N PRO A 66 1.16 7.57 14.35
CA PRO A 66 0.27 7.69 13.20
C PRO A 66 0.88 8.48 12.05
N LEU A 67 0.57 8.08 10.81
CA LEU A 67 1.02 8.77 9.60
C LEU A 67 0.16 10.01 9.29
N THR A 68 0.17 11.00 10.19
CA THR A 68 -0.73 12.18 10.15
C THR A 68 -0.51 13.15 8.97
N GLN A 69 0.47 12.89 8.11
CA GLN A 69 0.75 13.67 6.90
C GLN A 69 0.37 12.92 5.61
N LEU A 70 -0.07 11.66 5.71
CA LEU A 70 -0.42 10.85 4.54
C LEU A 70 -1.71 11.37 3.90
N LYS A 71 -1.68 11.72 2.61
CA LYS A 71 -2.86 12.22 1.87
C LYS A 71 -3.43 11.20 0.89
N VAL A 72 -2.59 10.36 0.29
CA VAL A 72 -2.96 9.43 -0.78
C VAL A 72 -2.37 8.06 -0.52
N ILE A 73 -3.18 7.02 -0.71
CA ILE A 73 -2.71 5.64 -0.62
C ILE A 73 -3.17 4.76 -1.79
N HIS A 74 -2.21 4.02 -2.35
CA HIS A 74 -2.46 3.02 -3.40
C HIS A 74 -2.41 1.60 -2.80
N LEU A 75 -3.55 0.90 -2.79
CA LEU A 75 -3.65 -0.50 -2.33
C LEU A 75 -4.10 -1.45 -3.46
N ASN A 76 -4.18 -0.96 -4.69
CA ASN A 76 -4.46 -1.74 -5.89
C ASN A 76 -3.48 -2.92 -6.05
N LEU A 77 -3.88 -3.93 -6.81
CA LEU A 77 -3.07 -5.14 -7.05
C LEU A 77 -2.71 -5.94 -5.77
N ASN A 78 -3.42 -5.71 -4.68
CA ASN A 78 -3.42 -6.60 -3.52
C ASN A 78 -4.70 -7.46 -3.51
N PRO A 79 -4.66 -8.70 -2.99
CA PRO A 79 -5.86 -9.52 -2.80
C PRO A 79 -6.69 -9.07 -1.58
N VAL A 80 -6.84 -7.74 -1.36
CA VAL A 80 -7.61 -7.19 -0.24
C VAL A 80 -9.07 -7.55 -0.43
N ARG A 81 -9.64 -8.24 0.55
CA ARG A 81 -11.07 -8.59 0.59
C ARG A 81 -11.82 -7.81 1.64
N VAL A 82 -11.10 -7.31 2.64
CA VAL A 82 -11.68 -6.69 3.84
C VAL A 82 -10.93 -5.42 4.19
N VAL A 83 -11.65 -4.34 4.45
CA VAL A 83 -11.13 -3.10 5.02
C VAL A 83 -11.82 -2.90 6.37
N ASN A 84 -11.05 -2.75 7.44
CA ASN A 84 -11.60 -2.38 8.74
C ASN A 84 -12.24 -0.99 8.64
N GLU A 85 -13.44 -0.79 9.21
CA GLU A 85 -14.12 0.51 9.13
C GLU A 85 -13.29 1.66 9.74
N HIS A 86 -12.48 1.37 10.76
CA HIS A 86 -11.61 2.32 11.44
C HIS A 86 -10.16 2.30 10.93
N ALA A 87 -9.90 1.68 9.77
CA ALA A 87 -8.54 1.54 9.26
C ALA A 87 -7.82 2.88 9.08
N PHE A 88 -8.57 3.96 8.87
CA PHE A 88 -8.03 5.26 8.48
C PHE A 88 -8.14 6.33 9.58
N ASP A 89 -8.68 6.01 10.75
CA ASP A 89 -8.88 6.93 11.89
C ASP A 89 -7.59 7.61 12.33
N THR A 90 -6.47 6.88 12.25
CA THR A 90 -5.14 7.33 12.64
C THR A 90 -4.50 8.24 11.58
N THR A 91 -5.12 8.39 10.40
CA THR A 91 -4.64 9.23 9.29
C THR A 91 -5.71 10.25 8.88
N PRO A 92 -5.97 11.27 9.71
CA PRO A 92 -7.01 12.27 9.43
C PRO A 92 -6.71 13.13 8.19
N SER A 93 -5.46 13.17 7.75
CA SER A 93 -5.03 13.87 6.53
C SER A 93 -5.33 13.10 5.24
N LEU A 94 -5.82 11.87 5.31
CA LEU A 94 -6.00 11.01 4.15
C LEU A 94 -7.17 11.49 3.30
N GLU A 95 -6.88 11.92 2.08
CA GLU A 95 -7.81 12.53 1.12
C GLU A 95 -8.26 11.53 0.06
N LEU A 96 -7.38 10.62 -0.40
CA LEU A 96 -7.64 9.73 -1.54
C LEU A 96 -7.14 8.30 -1.31
N ILE A 97 -7.99 7.31 -1.62
CA ILE A 97 -7.73 5.88 -1.39
C ILE A 97 -8.05 5.09 -2.66
N TYR A 98 -7.10 4.26 -3.11
CA TYR A 98 -7.32 3.32 -4.22
C TYR A 98 -7.39 1.89 -3.69
N LEU A 99 -8.53 1.24 -3.85
CA LEU A 99 -8.81 -0.11 -3.36
C LEU A 99 -9.14 -1.06 -4.53
N PRO A 100 -8.90 -2.37 -4.39
CA PRO A 100 -9.41 -3.36 -5.35
C PRO A 100 -10.94 -3.28 -5.52
N PHE A 101 -11.47 -3.65 -6.68
CA PHE A 101 -12.88 -3.44 -7.01
C PHE A 101 -13.89 -4.12 -6.05
N ASP A 102 -13.54 -5.27 -5.47
CA ASP A 102 -14.46 -6.13 -4.71
C ASP A 102 -14.23 -6.09 -3.18
N VAL A 103 -13.71 -5.00 -2.61
CA VAL A 103 -13.52 -4.94 -1.15
C VAL A 103 -14.84 -4.90 -0.40
N LYS A 104 -14.86 -5.53 0.77
CA LYS A 104 -15.91 -5.41 1.78
C LYS A 104 -15.40 -4.56 2.95
N ILE A 105 -16.27 -3.74 3.53
CA ILE A 105 -15.95 -3.04 4.79
C ILE A 105 -16.42 -3.91 5.95
N GLN A 106 -15.50 -4.23 6.85
CA GLN A 106 -15.79 -4.93 8.09
C GLN A 106 -16.15 -3.91 9.16
N ARG A 107 -17.43 -3.88 9.52
CA ARG A 107 -17.93 -3.15 10.68
C ARG A 107 -17.78 -4.01 11.95
N GLN A 108 -17.43 -3.42 13.08
CA GLN A 108 -17.24 -4.07 14.38
C GLN A 108 -18.52 -4.78 14.86
N THR A 109 -19.69 -4.39 14.34
CA THR A 109 -20.98 -5.00 14.65
C THR A 109 -21.42 -5.98 13.55
N PHE A 110 -20.73 -7.12 13.42
CA PHE A 110 -21.11 -8.37 12.69
C PHE A 110 -21.71 -8.30 11.26
N ALA A 111 -21.93 -7.13 10.68
CA ALA A 111 -22.46 -6.96 9.36
C ALA A 111 -21.30 -6.69 8.41
N GLU A 112 -20.92 -7.71 7.64
CA GLU A 112 -20.33 -7.45 6.32
C GLU A 112 -21.36 -6.62 5.55
N MET A 113 -21.23 -5.29 5.55
CA MET A 113 -21.96 -4.52 4.57
C MET A 113 -21.31 -4.83 3.22
N LYS A 114 -22.10 -5.43 2.32
CA LYS A 114 -21.84 -5.27 0.90
C LYS A 114 -21.67 -3.78 0.69
N THR A 115 -20.50 -3.37 0.24
CA THR A 115 -20.31 -2.01 -0.25
C THR A 115 -21.42 -1.81 -1.27
N ASP A 116 -22.27 -0.80 -1.06
CA ASP A 116 -23.14 -0.26 -2.11
C ASP A 116 -22.31 0.24 -3.31
N LYS A 117 -20.97 0.20 -3.15
CA LYS A 117 -19.91 0.67 -4.04
C LYS A 117 -19.89 2.18 -4.15
N LEU A 118 -20.52 2.89 -3.21
CA LEU A 118 -20.70 4.33 -3.27
C LEU A 118 -20.06 5.04 -2.08
N THR A 119 -20.11 4.48 -0.87
CA THR A 119 -19.56 5.14 0.32
C THR A 119 -18.94 4.18 1.34
N PHE A 120 -17.94 4.65 2.09
CA PHE A 120 -17.53 4.05 3.37
C PHE A 120 -16.92 5.11 4.28
N ASP A 121 -17.21 5.03 5.58
CA ASP A 121 -16.69 5.87 6.69
C ASP A 121 -16.03 7.22 6.31
N GLY A 122 -16.84 8.23 5.96
CA GLY A 122 -16.32 9.56 5.61
C GLY A 122 -15.63 9.65 4.25
N TYR A 123 -15.78 8.64 3.39
CA TYR A 123 -15.31 8.62 2.00
C TYR A 123 -16.44 8.30 1.02
N VAL A 124 -16.39 8.97 -0.13
CA VAL A 124 -17.32 8.81 -1.25
C VAL A 124 -16.54 8.32 -2.46
N ARG A 125 -17.13 7.42 -3.24
CA ARG A 125 -16.53 6.94 -4.48
C ARG A 125 -16.37 8.08 -5.49
N VAL A 126 -15.20 8.14 -6.11
CA VAL A 126 -14.94 9.06 -7.23
C VAL A 126 -15.60 8.50 -8.49
N GLU A 127 -16.48 9.27 -9.13
CA GLU A 127 -17.28 8.83 -10.28
C GLU A 127 -16.47 8.55 -11.55
N THR A 128 -15.32 9.19 -11.72
CA THR A 128 -14.45 9.02 -12.89
C THR A 128 -13.02 9.34 -12.49
N HIS A 129 -12.20 8.33 -12.20
CA HIS A 129 -10.78 8.54 -11.92
C HIS A 129 -9.96 8.18 -13.18
N PRO A 130 -8.99 8.99 -13.63
CA PRO A 130 -8.16 8.68 -14.82
C PRO A 130 -7.39 7.37 -14.73
N LEU A 131 -7.22 6.88 -13.51
CA LEU A 131 -6.58 5.61 -13.23
C LEU A 131 -7.55 4.45 -13.14
N GLU A 132 -8.89 4.63 -13.18
CA GLU A 132 -9.87 3.52 -13.15
C GLU A 132 -9.62 2.52 -14.28
N ASP A 133 -8.70 1.60 -14.06
CA ASP A 133 -8.61 0.29 -14.67
C ASP A 133 -9.79 -0.51 -14.09
N PRO A 134 -10.45 -1.38 -14.88
CA PRO A 134 -11.62 -2.16 -14.46
C PRO A 134 -11.48 -2.95 -13.14
N HIS A 135 -10.28 -3.05 -12.56
CA HIS A 135 -9.99 -3.83 -11.36
C HIS A 135 -9.87 -3.01 -10.05
N PHE A 136 -10.04 -1.68 -10.07
CA PHE A 136 -9.98 -0.88 -8.85
C PHE A 136 -10.92 0.32 -8.84
N VAL A 137 -11.11 0.86 -7.63
CA VAL A 137 -12.00 1.99 -7.33
C VAL A 137 -11.27 3.01 -6.46
N ALA A 138 -11.56 4.28 -6.70
CA ALA A 138 -11.02 5.39 -5.92
C ALA A 138 -12.10 5.99 -5.01
N PHE A 139 -11.68 6.42 -3.82
CA PHE A 139 -12.54 7.06 -2.83
C PHE A 139 -11.89 8.32 -2.30
N SER A 140 -12.65 9.41 -2.25
CA SER A 140 -12.21 10.70 -1.72
C SER A 140 -12.94 11.04 -0.42
N ARG A 141 -12.28 11.76 0.48
CA ARG A 141 -12.89 12.18 1.75
C ARG A 141 -14.15 13.03 1.49
N SER A 142 -15.25 12.71 2.17
CA SER A 142 -16.49 13.50 2.13
C SER A 142 -16.21 14.86 2.75
N SER A 143 -16.60 15.93 2.04
CA SER A 143 -16.47 17.32 2.49
C SER A 143 -17.35 17.62 3.71
#